data_AF-A0A928VE87-F1
#
_entry.id   AF-A0A928VE87-F1
#
_cell.length_a   1.000
_cell.length_b   1.000
_cell.length_c   1.000
_cell.angle_alpha   90.00
_cell.angle_beta   90.00
_cell.angle_gamma   90.00
#
_symmetry.space_group_name_H-M   'P 1'
#
loop_
_entity.id
_entity.type
_entity.pdbx_description
1 polymer ?
#
loop_
_entity_poly.entity_id
_entity_poly.type
_entity_poly.pdbx_seq_one_letter_code
_entity_poly.pdbx_strand_id
1 'polypeptide(L)'
;MNRENRKSDSIANLILPLALILGLVLLLSLNAGQGAAQENSPLEIWLKVIVDYLAAGAEIAAAIVIGAAVIRGILNYAHQLFSSRHHIDSTESIRLQLGRVLALGLEFTVASDILRTAVAPTRQDIVNLGALVLLRTLLNYFLEREIQQVEQSRLSEQTAQTRM
;
A
#
# COMPACT_ATOMS: atom_id res chain seq x y z
N MET A 1 -34.04 11.28 -9.15
CA MET A 1 -32.99 10.25 -9.38
C MET A 1 -31.70 10.75 -8.74
N ASN A 2 -30.99 10.09 -7.83
CA ASN A 2 -31.25 8.97 -6.93
C ASN A 2 -30.01 8.99 -5.99
N ARG A 3 -30.06 9.69 -4.83
CA ARG A 3 -28.89 9.78 -3.91
C ARG A 3 -28.47 8.40 -3.39
N GLU A 4 -29.38 7.44 -3.44
CA GLU A 4 -29.17 6.03 -3.12
C GLU A 4 -28.21 5.33 -4.11
N ASN A 5 -28.22 5.69 -5.41
CA ASN A 5 -27.35 5.07 -6.42
C ASN A 5 -25.86 5.32 -6.17
N ARG A 6 -25.46 6.59 -5.95
CA ARG A 6 -24.04 6.95 -5.78
C ARG A 6 -23.37 6.24 -4.59
N LYS A 7 -24.11 6.03 -3.49
CA LYS A 7 -23.56 5.34 -2.31
C LYS A 7 -23.41 3.84 -2.58
N SER A 8 -24.36 3.25 -3.32
CA SER A 8 -24.31 1.84 -3.71
C SER A 8 -23.17 1.54 -4.69
N ASP A 9 -22.88 2.48 -5.61
CA ASP A 9 -21.79 2.35 -6.60
C ASP A 9 -20.39 2.34 -5.94
N SER A 10 -20.14 3.24 -4.97
CA SER A 10 -18.88 3.23 -4.21
C SER A 10 -18.71 1.99 -3.33
N ILE A 11 -19.79 1.48 -2.74
CA ILE A 11 -19.75 0.26 -1.93
C ILE A 11 -19.46 -0.96 -2.81
N ALA A 12 -20.08 -1.06 -3.99
CA ALA A 12 -19.83 -2.14 -4.94
C ALA A 12 -18.38 -2.13 -5.45
N ASN A 13 -17.81 -0.97 -5.77
CA ASN A 13 -16.42 -0.85 -6.23
C ASN A 13 -15.37 -1.26 -5.18
N LEU A 14 -15.71 -1.18 -3.88
CA LEU A 14 -14.85 -1.67 -2.80
C LEU A 14 -15.07 -3.16 -2.52
N ILE A 15 -16.33 -3.57 -2.48
CA ILE A 15 -16.71 -4.94 -2.12
C ILE A 15 -16.31 -5.92 -3.21
N LEU A 16 -16.38 -5.54 -4.48
CA LEU A 16 -16.05 -6.43 -5.59
C LEU A 16 -14.60 -6.94 -5.56
N PRO A 17 -13.54 -6.10 -5.51
CA PRO A 17 -12.17 -6.57 -5.40
C PRO A 17 -11.93 -7.32 -4.08
N LEU A 18 -12.52 -6.87 -2.97
CA LEU A 18 -12.38 -7.52 -1.67
C LEU A 18 -12.96 -8.93 -1.67
N ALA A 19 -14.17 -9.11 -2.21
CA ALA A 19 -14.85 -10.39 -2.32
C ALA A 19 -14.15 -11.32 -3.30
N LEU A 20 -13.58 -10.79 -4.39
CA LEU A 20 -12.75 -11.56 -5.32
C LEU A 20 -11.45 -12.05 -4.65
N ILE A 21 -10.77 -11.19 -3.88
CA ILE A 21 -9.56 -11.57 -3.13
C ILE A 21 -9.92 -12.62 -2.07
N LEU A 22 -10.96 -12.41 -1.27
CA LEU A 22 -11.41 -13.35 -0.25
C LEU A 22 -11.82 -14.69 -0.87
N GLY A 23 -12.59 -14.65 -1.97
CA GLY A 23 -13.03 -15.83 -2.70
C GLY A 23 -11.86 -16.60 -3.33
N LEU A 24 -10.89 -15.91 -3.92
CA LEU A 24 -9.69 -16.51 -4.48
C LEU A 24 -8.80 -17.14 -3.41
N VAL A 25 -8.56 -16.42 -2.30
CA VAL A 25 -7.79 -16.94 -1.15
C VAL A 25 -8.48 -18.15 -0.54
N LEU A 26 -9.81 -18.12 -0.40
CA LEU A 26 -10.60 -19.25 0.10
C LEU A 26 -10.54 -20.44 -0.87
N LEU A 27 -10.71 -20.21 -2.17
CA LEU A 27 -10.63 -21.24 -3.20
C LEU A 27 -9.25 -21.89 -3.24
N LEU A 28 -8.18 -21.09 -3.20
CA LEU A 28 -6.81 -21.58 -3.15
C LEU A 28 -6.53 -22.32 -1.83
N SER A 29 -7.03 -21.85 -0.69
CA SER A 29 -6.86 -22.52 0.61
C SER A 29 -7.53 -23.90 0.64
N LEU A 30 -8.72 -24.03 0.05
CA LEU A 30 -9.46 -25.29 -0.06
C LEU A 30 -8.85 -26.25 -1.09
N ASN A 31 -8.32 -25.72 -2.21
CA ASN A 31 -7.72 -26.51 -3.30
C ASN A 31 -6.25 -26.86 -3.08
N ALA A 32 -5.51 -26.13 -2.23
CA ALA A 32 -4.09 -26.36 -1.94
C ALA A 32 -3.81 -27.65 -1.15
N GLY A 33 -4.71 -28.64 -1.19
CA GLY A 33 -4.53 -30.00 -0.67
C GLY A 33 -4.32 -31.08 -1.73
N GLN A 34 -4.32 -30.73 -3.02
CA GLN A 34 -4.24 -31.73 -4.09
C GLN A 34 -3.19 -31.38 -5.18
N GLY A 35 -2.19 -30.57 -4.84
CA GLY A 35 -0.99 -30.39 -5.67
C GLY A 35 -0.08 -31.60 -5.57
N ALA A 36 0.21 -32.19 -6.73
CA ALA A 36 0.83 -33.49 -6.96
C ALA A 36 2.11 -33.78 -6.16
N ALA A 37 2.38 -35.08 -6.01
CA ALA A 37 3.59 -35.68 -5.45
C ALA A 37 4.86 -34.85 -5.71
N GLN A 38 5.53 -34.54 -4.61
CA GLN A 38 6.78 -33.81 -4.49
C GLN A 38 7.92 -34.51 -5.28
N GLU A 39 8.17 -34.09 -6.52
CA GLU A 39 9.54 -34.17 -7.06
C GLU A 39 10.29 -32.93 -6.55
N ASN A 40 10.99 -33.10 -5.42
CA ASN A 40 11.94 -32.12 -4.90
C ASN A 40 13.10 -31.93 -5.89
N SER A 41 12.88 -31.18 -6.97
CA SER A 41 13.94 -30.82 -7.89
C SER A 41 14.95 -29.93 -7.16
N PRO A 42 16.26 -30.25 -7.13
CA PRO A 42 17.27 -29.46 -6.43
C PRO A 42 17.26 -27.97 -6.80
N LEU A 43 16.79 -27.65 -8.01
CA LEU A 43 16.65 -26.29 -8.53
C LEU A 43 15.61 -25.45 -7.78
N GLU A 44 14.53 -26.05 -7.27
CA GLU A 44 13.48 -25.34 -6.53
C GLU A 44 14.01 -24.79 -5.19
N ILE A 45 14.90 -25.54 -4.54
CA ILE A 45 15.54 -25.17 -3.28
C ILE A 45 16.45 -23.95 -3.49
N TRP A 46 17.30 -23.99 -4.51
CA TRP A 46 18.19 -22.87 -4.83
C TRP A 46 17.42 -21.61 -5.21
N LEU A 47 16.32 -21.77 -5.96
CA LEU A 47 15.47 -20.67 -6.38
C LEU A 47 14.75 -20.02 -5.20
N LYS A 48 14.24 -20.79 -4.23
CA LYS A 48 13.69 -20.28 -2.95
C LYS A 48 14.70 -19.45 -2.19
N VAL A 49 15.91 -19.99 -1.99
CA VAL A 49 16.97 -19.29 -1.25
C VAL A 49 17.33 -17.96 -1.91
N ILE A 50 17.51 -17.93 -3.23
CA ILE A 50 17.83 -16.70 -3.95
C ILE A 50 16.71 -15.67 -3.79
N VAL A 51 15.46 -16.08 -3.96
CA VAL A 51 14.31 -15.18 -3.86
C VAL A 51 14.10 -14.66 -2.44
N ASP A 52 14.30 -15.48 -1.42
CA ASP A 52 14.23 -15.03 -0.02
C ASP A 52 15.29 -13.95 0.28
N TYR A 53 16.51 -14.10 -0.23
CA TYR A 53 17.55 -13.09 -0.08
C TYR A 53 17.23 -11.80 -0.84
N LEU A 54 16.68 -11.90 -2.05
CA LEU A 54 16.27 -10.73 -2.83
C LEU A 54 15.10 -9.98 -2.16
N ALA A 55 14.11 -10.73 -1.66
CA ALA A 55 12.98 -10.18 -0.92
C ALA A 55 13.44 -9.47 0.36
N ALA A 56 14.31 -10.12 1.14
CA ALA A 56 14.92 -9.50 2.32
C ALA A 56 15.72 -8.24 1.97
N GLY A 57 16.46 -8.24 0.86
CA GLY A 57 17.19 -7.07 0.38
C GLY A 57 16.25 -5.89 0.05
N ALA A 58 15.13 -6.15 -0.63
CA ALA A 58 14.13 -5.14 -0.91
C ALA A 58 13.48 -4.58 0.38
N GLU A 59 13.19 -5.44 1.35
CA GLU A 59 12.62 -5.05 2.63
C GLU A 59 13.59 -4.17 3.45
N ILE A 60 14.87 -4.54 3.47
CA ILE A 60 15.93 -3.73 4.10
C ILE A 60 16.04 -2.37 3.43
N ALA A 61 16.02 -2.32 2.09
CA ALA A 61 16.04 -1.07 1.35
C ALA A 61 14.84 -0.17 1.70
N ALA A 62 13.64 -0.75 1.78
CA ALA A 62 12.44 -0.04 2.22
C ALA A 62 12.62 0.56 3.63
N ALA A 63 13.08 -0.26 4.58
CA ALA A 63 13.29 0.16 5.97
C ALA A 63 14.29 1.33 6.07
N ILE A 64 15.40 1.26 5.32
CA ILE A 64 16.40 2.33 5.29
C ILE A 64 15.82 3.62 4.71
N VAL A 65 15.15 3.53 3.55
CA VAL A 65 14.59 4.69 2.85
C VAL A 65 13.53 5.38 3.70
N ILE A 66 12.59 4.61 4.25
CA ILE A 66 11.52 5.10 5.13
C ILE A 66 12.11 5.68 6.41
N GLY A 67 13.00 4.93 7.09
CA GLY A 67 13.60 5.36 8.35
C GLY A 67 14.38 6.67 8.20
N ALA A 68 15.20 6.78 7.16
CA ALA A 68 15.96 8.00 6.88
C ALA A 68 15.04 9.20 6.56
N ALA A 69 13.93 8.97 5.85
CA ALA A 69 12.95 10.01 5.56
C ALA A 69 12.29 10.52 6.84
N VAL A 70 11.82 9.60 7.69
CA VAL A 70 11.17 9.93 8.97
C VAL A 70 12.12 10.71 9.87
N ILE A 71 13.37 10.26 10.04
CA ILE A 71 14.37 10.97 10.85
C ILE A 71 14.58 12.39 10.32
N ARG A 72 14.80 12.57 9.02
CA ARG A 72 14.97 13.91 8.42
C ARG A 72 13.73 14.78 8.61
N GLY A 73 12.54 14.21 8.44
CA GLY A 73 11.27 14.92 8.65
C GLY A 73 11.12 15.43 10.08
N ILE A 74 11.43 14.58 11.07
CA ILE A 74 11.40 14.96 12.49
C ILE A 74 12.39 16.08 12.79
N LEU A 75 13.63 15.97 12.31
CA LEU A 75 14.66 16.99 12.53
C LEU A 75 14.26 18.34 11.92
N ASN A 76 13.76 18.35 10.69
CA ASN A 76 13.33 19.56 10.00
C ASN A 76 12.13 20.22 10.72
N TYR A 77 11.16 19.41 11.15
CA TYR A 77 10.00 19.89 11.88
C TYR A 77 10.37 20.45 13.26
N ALA A 78 11.24 19.75 14.01
CA ALA A 78 11.74 20.23 15.29
C ALA A 78 12.50 21.56 15.14
N HIS A 79 13.38 21.67 14.15
CA HIS A 79 14.12 22.90 13.88
C HIS A 79 13.17 24.08 13.56
N GLN A 80 12.07 23.84 12.83
CA GLN A 80 11.06 24.87 12.58
C GLN A 80 10.27 25.29 13.83
N LEU A 81 9.96 24.35 14.73
CA LEU A 81 9.31 24.66 16.01
C LEU A 81 10.17 25.57 16.88
N PHE A 82 11.49 25.39 16.87
CA PHE A 82 12.42 26.24 17.64
C PHE A 82 12.76 27.56 16.94
N SER A 83 12.66 27.63 15.61
CA SER A 83 12.93 28.84 14.82
C SER A 83 11.61 29.58 14.55
N SER A 84 11.18 30.39 15.51
CA SER A 84 9.87 31.08 15.58
C SER A 84 9.59 32.10 14.46
N ARG A 85 9.49 31.65 13.19
CA ARG A 85 8.99 32.44 12.05
C ARG A 85 8.02 31.61 11.21
N HIS A 86 6.74 31.80 11.52
CA HIS A 86 5.56 31.40 10.75
C HIS A 86 5.81 31.36 9.23
N HIS A 87 5.80 30.18 8.62
CA HIS A 87 5.48 29.98 7.20
C HIS A 87 4.72 28.65 7.08
N ILE A 88 3.42 28.75 6.76
CA ILE A 88 2.51 27.61 6.56
C ILE A 88 2.97 26.76 5.36
N ASP A 89 3.62 27.36 4.35
CA ASP A 89 4.15 26.67 3.16
C ASP A 89 5.27 25.66 3.46
N SER A 90 6.03 25.88 4.54
CA SER A 90 7.18 25.02 4.86
C SER A 90 6.77 23.63 5.36
N THR A 91 5.59 23.51 5.99
CA THR A 91 5.09 22.21 6.47
C THR A 91 4.55 21.36 5.31
N GLU A 92 3.91 22.00 4.32
CA GLU A 92 3.43 21.33 3.10
C GLU A 92 4.60 20.68 2.34
N SER A 93 5.71 21.40 2.19
CA SER A 93 6.90 20.87 1.50
C SER A 93 7.51 19.65 2.21
N ILE A 94 7.59 19.66 3.55
CA ILE A 94 8.05 18.51 4.34
C ILE A 94 7.12 17.30 4.14
N ARG A 95 5.80 17.51 4.16
CA ARG A 95 4.81 16.45 3.92
C ARG A 95 4.93 15.86 2.51
N LEU A 96 5.05 16.70 1.48
CA LEU A 96 5.20 16.25 0.10
C LEU A 96 6.49 15.44 -0.11
N GLN A 97 7.60 15.89 0.48
CA GLN A 97 8.87 15.18 0.39
C GLN A 97 8.82 13.84 1.14
N LEU A 98 8.26 13.82 2.35
CA LEU A 98 8.03 12.58 3.10
C LEU A 98 7.14 11.62 2.32
N GLY A 99 5.99 12.09 1.82
CA GLY A 99 5.05 11.28 1.05
C GLY A 99 5.69 10.62 -0.17
N ARG A 100 6.54 11.35 -0.91
CA ARG A 100 7.26 10.80 -2.07
C ARG A 100 8.23 9.70 -1.70
N VAL A 101 8.98 9.86 -0.60
CA VAL A 101 9.95 8.86 -0.16
C VAL A 101 9.26 7.65 0.49
N LEU A 102 8.14 7.86 1.19
CA LEU A 102 7.31 6.77 1.71
C LEU A 102 6.71 5.94 0.57
N ALA A 103 6.22 6.57 -0.50
CA ALA A 103 5.73 5.86 -1.68
C ALA A 103 6.82 4.94 -2.28
N LEU A 104 8.05 5.44 -2.42
CA LEU A 104 9.18 4.63 -2.87
C LEU A 104 9.48 3.45 -1.93
N GLY A 105 9.45 3.68 -0.61
CA GLY A 105 9.59 2.61 0.38
C GLY A 105 8.54 1.52 0.22
N LEU A 106 7.29 1.93 -0.06
CA LEU A 106 6.20 1.01 -0.31
C LEU A 106 6.43 0.18 -1.59
N GLU A 107 6.95 0.75 -2.67
CA GLU A 107 7.30 0.01 -3.89
C GLU A 107 8.30 -1.13 -3.61
N PHE A 108 9.30 -0.90 -2.76
CA PHE A 108 10.24 -1.95 -2.36
C PHE A 108 9.57 -3.06 -1.55
N THR A 109 8.66 -2.72 -0.63
CA THR A 109 7.87 -3.75 0.08
C THR A 109 7.00 -4.55 -0.88
N VAL A 110 6.42 -3.90 -1.90
CA VAL A 110 5.64 -4.56 -2.96
C VAL A 110 6.49 -5.55 -3.74
N ALA A 111 7.69 -5.15 -4.13
CA ALA A 111 8.61 -6.03 -4.83
C ALA A 111 8.97 -7.27 -3.99
N SER A 112 9.25 -7.09 -2.69
CA SER A 112 9.53 -8.20 -1.75
C SER A 112 8.39 -9.22 -1.70
N ASP A 113 7.14 -8.76 -1.60
CA ASP A 113 5.98 -9.67 -1.51
C ASP A 113 5.70 -10.42 -2.82
N ILE A 114 5.87 -9.75 -3.96
CA ILE A 114 5.76 -10.38 -5.29
C ILE A 114 6.82 -11.47 -5.43
N LEU A 115 8.06 -11.20 -5.02
CA LEU A 115 9.16 -12.17 -5.05
C LEU A 115 8.81 -13.43 -4.25
N ARG A 116 8.39 -13.27 -2.98
CA ARG A 116 8.03 -14.42 -2.11
C ARG A 116 6.91 -15.28 -2.70
N THR A 117 5.94 -14.66 -3.36
CA THR A 117 4.76 -15.38 -3.87
C THR A 117 4.95 -16.01 -5.23
N ALA A 118 5.91 -15.55 -6.01
CA ALA A 118 6.23 -16.14 -7.32
C ALA A 118 6.84 -17.56 -7.22
N VAL A 119 7.47 -17.91 -6.10
CA VAL A 119 8.36 -19.09 -6.03
C VAL A 119 7.77 -20.30 -5.33
N ALA A 120 7.01 -20.12 -4.25
CA ALA A 120 6.46 -21.25 -3.51
C ALA A 120 5.20 -20.83 -2.75
N PRO A 121 4.02 -20.85 -3.38
CA PRO A 121 2.78 -20.56 -2.67
C PRO A 121 2.47 -21.71 -1.70
N THR A 122 2.94 -21.64 -0.45
CA THR A 122 2.43 -22.52 0.60
C THR A 122 1.05 -22.05 1.04
N ARG A 123 0.27 -22.90 1.73
CA ARG A 123 -1.03 -22.47 2.29
C ARG A 123 -0.90 -21.26 3.20
N GLN A 124 0.17 -21.20 4.00
CA GLN A 124 0.44 -20.06 4.87
C GLN A 124 0.84 -18.82 4.05
N ASP A 125 1.61 -18.99 2.98
CA ASP A 125 2.01 -17.89 2.10
C ASP A 125 0.85 -17.34 1.28
N ILE A 126 -0.10 -18.19 0.85
CA ILE A 126 -1.34 -17.78 0.18
C ILE A 126 -2.19 -16.92 1.13
N VAL A 127 -2.29 -17.31 2.40
CA VAL A 127 -3.02 -16.53 3.42
C VAL A 127 -2.29 -15.21 3.72
N ASN A 128 -0.97 -15.24 3.87
CA ASN A 128 -0.17 -14.03 4.11
C ASN A 128 -0.26 -13.05 2.93
N LEU A 129 -0.16 -13.55 1.69
CA LEU A 129 -0.37 -12.76 0.47
C LEU A 129 -1.78 -12.19 0.42
N GLY A 130 -2.79 -13.00 0.73
CA GLY A 130 -4.18 -12.56 0.80
C GLY A 130 -4.37 -11.40 1.78
N ALA A 131 -3.83 -11.52 3.00
CA ALA A 131 -3.88 -10.47 4.01
C ALA A 131 -3.17 -9.19 3.53
N LEU A 132 -2.03 -9.34 2.85
CA LEU A 132 -1.22 -8.23 2.38
C LEU A 132 -1.86 -7.47 1.22
N VAL A 133 -2.39 -8.18 0.21
CA VAL A 133 -3.13 -7.57 -0.91
C VAL A 133 -4.39 -6.87 -0.40
N LEU A 134 -5.07 -7.47 0.57
CA LEU A 134 -6.22 -6.88 1.23
C LEU A 134 -5.85 -5.58 1.95
N LEU A 135 -4.77 -5.58 2.73
CA LEU A 135 -4.25 -4.38 3.41
C LEU A 135 -3.91 -3.27 2.40
N ARG A 136 -3.22 -3.58 1.30
CA ARG A 136 -2.92 -2.62 0.23
C ARG A 136 -4.18 -2.04 -0.41
N THR A 137 -5.16 -2.88 -0.68
CA THR A 137 -6.45 -2.46 -1.28
C THR A 137 -7.19 -1.50 -0.35
N LEU A 138 -7.23 -1.80 0.94
CA LEU A 138 -7.84 -0.94 1.95
C LEU A 138 -7.11 0.40 2.07
N LEU A 139 -5.77 0.39 2.18
CA LEU A 139 -4.97 1.61 2.28
C LEU A 139 -5.13 2.50 1.04
N ASN A 140 -5.03 1.92 -0.15
CA ASN A 140 -5.19 2.66 -1.40
C ASN A 140 -6.61 3.25 -1.52
N TYR A 141 -7.63 2.50 -1.11
CA TYR A 141 -9.00 2.99 -1.08
C TYR A 141 -9.19 4.16 -0.11
N PHE A 142 -8.62 4.08 1.10
CA PHE A 142 -8.73 5.18 2.07
C PHE A 142 -8.02 6.45 1.57
N LEU A 143 -6.84 6.30 0.99
CA LEU A 143 -6.08 7.42 0.42
C LEU A 143 -6.83 8.08 -0.73
N GLU A 144 -7.30 7.30 -1.71
CA GLU A 144 -8.09 7.80 -2.84
C GLU A 144 -9.34 8.56 -2.35
N ARG A 145 -10.03 8.02 -1.35
CA ARG A 145 -11.21 8.66 -0.77
C ARG A 145 -10.89 9.98 -0.06
N GLU A 146 -9.78 10.05 0.66
CA GLU A 146 -9.34 11.28 1.34
C GLU A 146 -8.98 12.36 0.32
N ILE A 147 -8.25 12.01 -0.75
CA ILE A 147 -7.89 12.93 -1.83
C ILE A 147 -9.15 13.50 -2.49
N GLN A 148 -10.12 12.64 -2.83
CA GLN A 148 -11.39 13.08 -3.44
C GLN A 148 -12.20 14.01 -2.53
N GLN A 149 -12.17 13.81 -1.22
CA GLN A 149 -12.85 14.70 -0.26
C GLN A 149 -12.18 16.08 -0.22
N VAL A 150 -10.85 16.12 -0.23
CA VAL A 150 -10.09 17.38 -0.25
C VAL A 150 -10.34 18.14 -1.55
N GLU A 151 -10.33 17.46 -2.70
CA GLU A 151 -10.59 18.07 -4.01
C GLU A 151 -12.01 18.63 -4.11
N GLN A 152 -13.02 17.88 -3.66
CA GLN A 152 -14.41 18.36 -3.63
C GLN A 152 -14.58 19.59 -2.72
N SER A 153 -13.88 19.61 -1.58
CA SER A 153 -13.90 20.76 -0.66
C SER A 153 -13.34 22.02 -1.34
N ARG A 154 -12.21 21.91 -2.04
CA ARG A 154 -11.62 23.03 -2.80
C ARG A 154 -12.52 23.54 -3.92
N LEU A 155 -13.15 22.64 -4.68
CA LEU A 155 -14.08 23.02 -5.76
C LEU A 155 -15.30 23.76 -5.21
N SER A 156 -15.82 23.36 -4.06
CA SER A 156 -16.97 24.03 -3.43
C SER A 156 -16.64 25.45 -2.97
N GLU A 157 -15.41 25.70 -2.47
CA GLU A 157 -14.94 27.03 -2.10
C GLU A 157 -14.74 27.95 -3.32
N GLN A 158 -14.14 27.45 -4.41
CA GLN A 158 -13.99 28.22 -5.66
C GLN A 158 -15.33 28.60 -6.29
N THR A 159 -16.32 27.70 -6.23
CA THR A 159 -17.66 27.97 -6.79
C THR A 159 -18.41 29.02 -5.96
N ALA A 160 -18.17 29.07 -4.65
CA ALA A 160 -18.76 30.09 -3.77
C ALA A 160 -18.13 31.48 -3.99
N GLN A 161 -16.82 31.55 -4.22
CA GLN A 161 -16.12 32.82 -4.51
C GLN A 161 -16.47 33.39 -5.90
N THR A 162 -16.79 32.54 -6.88
CA THR A 162 -17.13 32.99 -8.25
C THR A 162 -18.55 33.56 -8.37
N ARG A 163 -19.42 33.33 -7.38
CA ARG A 163 -20.83 33.78 -7.38
C ARG A 163 -21.11 35.03 -6.54
N MET A 164 -20.09 35.57 -5.85
CA MET A 164 -20.13 36.89 -5.18
C MET A 164 -19.49 37.94 -6.06
#